data_AF-A0A1Y3B5X7-F1
#
_entry.id   AF-A0A1Y3B5X7-F1
#
_cell.length_a   1.000
_cell.length_b   1.000
_cell.length_c   1.000
_cell.angle_alpha   90.00
_cell.angle_beta   90.00
_cell.angle_gamma   90.00
#
_symmetry.space_group_name_H-M   'P 1'
#
loop_
_entity.id
_entity.type
_entity.pdbx_description
1 polymer ?
#
loop_
_entity_poly.entity_id
_entity_poly.type
_entity_poly.pdbx_seq_one_letter_code
_entity_poly.pdbx_strand_id
1 'polypeptide(L)'
;MMNVNFPELKNDTIIRAAYGEKTSYVPVWVMRQAGRYLPEFREFRQHHSFFDICETPELACEATMLPIRRFPSIDAAIIFSDILVIPKALGMDVQMVEGVGPVVDALETPSQIKTKVRTENNIDAELDYLYKAITLTRH
;
A
#
# COMPACT_ATOMS: atom_id res chain seq x y z
N MET A 1 1.48 19.98 10.19
CA MET A 1 1.69 19.34 8.88
C MET A 1 3.02 19.79 8.36
N MET A 2 3.93 18.87 8.01
CA MET A 2 5.17 19.26 7.33
C MET A 2 4.80 19.90 5.99
N ASN A 3 5.41 21.04 5.67
CA ASN A 3 5.21 21.74 4.40
C ASN A 3 6.03 20.99 3.34
N VAL A 4 5.55 19.81 2.92
CA VAL A 4 6.25 18.96 1.96
C VAL A 4 5.99 19.53 0.56
N ASN A 5 7.04 20.06 -0.06
CA ASN A 5 6.97 20.52 -1.44
C ASN A 5 7.19 19.32 -2.36
N PHE A 6 6.11 18.74 -2.88
CA PHE A 6 6.20 17.62 -3.82
C PHE A 6 6.69 18.09 -5.19
N PRO A 7 7.39 17.22 -5.95
CA PRO A 7 7.70 17.48 -7.34
C PRO A 7 6.43 17.78 -8.15
N GLU A 8 6.57 18.64 -9.16
CA GLU A 8 5.50 18.90 -10.11
C GLU A 8 5.15 17.61 -10.88
N LEU A 9 3.84 17.35 -11.04
CA LEU A 9 3.36 16.16 -11.73
C LEU A 9 3.60 16.29 -13.24
N LYS A 10 4.39 15.37 -13.81
CA LYS A 10 4.75 15.38 -15.23
C LYS A 10 3.77 14.65 -16.15
N ASN A 11 3.14 13.59 -15.65
CA ASN A 11 2.11 12.83 -16.36
C ASN A 11 0.83 12.80 -15.50
N ASP A 12 -0.20 13.49 -15.96
CA ASP A 12 -1.50 13.61 -15.30
C ASP A 12 -2.61 12.86 -16.03
N THR A 13 -2.27 12.06 -17.05
CA THR A 13 -3.24 11.47 -17.99
C THR A 13 -4.28 10.63 -17.27
N ILE A 14 -3.87 9.86 -16.25
CA ILE A 14 -4.80 9.06 -15.44
C ILE A 14 -5.76 9.91 -14.62
N ILE A 15 -5.31 11.06 -14.11
CA ILE A 15 -6.12 11.96 -13.29
C ILE A 15 -7.19 12.62 -14.18
N ARG A 16 -6.78 13.16 -15.33
CA ARG A 16 -7.70 13.76 -16.30
C ARG A 16 -8.73 12.74 -16.80
N ALA A 17 -8.29 11.53 -17.14
CA ALA A 17 -9.21 10.46 -17.53
C ALA A 17 -10.21 10.11 -16.40
N ALA A 18 -9.77 10.06 -15.14
CA ALA A 18 -10.65 9.80 -13.99
C ALA A 18 -11.69 10.91 -13.78
N TYR A 19 -11.38 12.16 -14.13
CA TYR A 19 -12.33 13.28 -14.14
C TYR A 19 -13.22 13.32 -15.40
N GLY A 20 -13.05 12.39 -16.34
CA GLY A 20 -13.83 12.36 -17.58
C GLY A 20 -13.38 13.36 -18.64
N GLU A 21 -12.18 13.93 -18.50
CA GLU A 21 -11.60 14.83 -19.49
C GLU A 21 -11.05 14.06 -20.71
N LYS A 22 -10.90 14.76 -21.84
CA LYS A 22 -10.30 14.19 -23.04
C LYS A 22 -8.78 14.02 -22.86
N THR A 23 -8.28 12.82 -23.13
CA THR A 23 -6.84 12.50 -23.12
C THR A 23 -6.34 12.16 -24.53
N SER A 24 -5.02 12.23 -24.74
CA SER A 24 -4.37 11.88 -26.02
C SER A 24 -4.27 10.36 -26.24
N TYR A 25 -4.33 9.58 -25.16
CA TYR A 25 -4.37 8.12 -25.15
C TYR A 25 -5.12 7.61 -23.90
N VAL A 26 -5.41 6.31 -23.85
CA VAL A 26 -6.04 5.66 -22.70
C VAL A 26 -4.97 5.32 -21.65
N PRO A 27 -5.01 5.91 -20.44
CA PRO A 27 -4.02 5.62 -19.41
C PRO A 27 -4.18 4.22 -18.83
N VAL A 28 -3.09 3.61 -18.37
CA VAL A 28 -3.05 2.26 -17.83
C VAL A 28 -2.24 2.16 -16.54
N TRP A 29 -2.78 1.38 -15.61
CA TRP A 29 -2.06 0.82 -14.47
C TRP A 29 -2.63 -0.57 -14.19
N VAL A 30 -1.94 -1.37 -13.39
CA VAL A 30 -2.37 -2.75 -13.14
C VAL A 30 -2.53 -2.98 -11.65
N MET A 31 -3.69 -3.48 -11.23
CA MET A 31 -3.88 -3.93 -9.85
C MET A 31 -2.83 -4.99 -9.51
N ARG A 32 -2.14 -4.81 -8.38
CA ARG A 32 -1.00 -5.65 -7.95
C ARG A 32 0.21 -5.60 -8.90
N GLN A 33 0.46 -4.46 -9.57
CA GLN A 33 1.67 -4.24 -10.37
C GLN A 33 2.97 -4.43 -9.57
N ALA A 34 2.99 -4.08 -8.28
CA ALA A 34 4.06 -4.47 -7.36
C ALA A 34 3.70 -5.84 -6.78
N GLY A 35 4.29 -6.91 -7.31
CA GLY A 35 3.92 -8.25 -6.86
C GLY A 35 4.75 -9.39 -7.42
N ARG A 36 4.41 -10.59 -6.97
CA ARG A 36 5.14 -11.85 -7.18
C ARG A 36 5.31 -12.27 -8.66
N TYR A 37 4.75 -11.58 -9.64
CA TYR A 37 5.06 -11.87 -11.04
C TYR A 37 6.42 -11.28 -11.46
N LEU A 38 6.93 -10.29 -10.74
CA LEU A 38 8.24 -9.68 -10.95
C LEU A 38 9.33 -10.51 -10.23
N PRO A 39 10.36 -11.00 -10.94
CA PRO A 39 11.53 -11.63 -10.33
C PRO A 39 12.20 -10.76 -9.25
N GLU A 40 12.38 -9.47 -9.51
CA GLU A 40 12.95 -8.49 -8.60
C GLU A 40 12.10 -8.29 -7.34
N PHE A 41 10.77 -8.40 -7.44
CA PHE A 41 9.92 -8.38 -6.26
C PHE A 41 10.08 -9.67 -5.44
N ARG A 42 10.26 -10.83 -6.08
CA ARG A 42 10.51 -12.10 -5.36
C ARG A 42 11.83 -12.06 -4.62
N GLU A 43 12.89 -11.58 -5.26
CA GLU A 43 14.21 -11.41 -4.66
C GLU A 43 14.18 -10.42 -3.49
N PHE A 44 13.53 -9.28 -3.67
CA PHE A 44 13.27 -8.32 -2.60
C PHE A 44 12.50 -8.96 -1.43
N ARG A 45 11.43 -9.72 -1.72
CA ARG A 45 10.57 -10.36 -0.72
C ARG A 45 11.29 -11.45 0.10
N GLN A 46 12.35 -12.08 -0.42
CA GLN A 46 13.12 -13.11 0.30
C GLN A 46 13.84 -12.57 1.54
N HIS A 47 14.15 -11.27 1.56
CA HIS A 47 14.95 -10.64 2.62
C HIS A 47 14.10 -9.96 3.70
N HIS A 48 12.78 -9.88 3.50
CA HIS A 48 11.87 -9.14 4.36
C HIS A 48 10.66 -10.00 4.72
N SER A 49 9.85 -9.59 5.69
CA SER A 49 8.49 -10.14 5.90
C SER A 49 7.43 -9.29 5.20
N PHE A 50 6.18 -9.74 5.12
CA PHE A 50 5.14 -9.00 4.38
C PHE A 50 4.82 -7.71 5.12
N PHE A 51 4.59 -7.82 6.44
CA PHE A 51 4.34 -6.67 7.29
C PHE A 51 5.57 -5.79 7.44
N ASP A 52 6.79 -6.36 7.44
CA ASP A 52 8.03 -5.58 7.44
C ASP A 52 8.11 -4.63 6.22
N ILE A 53 7.74 -5.11 5.03
CA ILE A 53 7.67 -4.26 3.83
C ILE A 53 6.59 -3.18 3.97
N CYS A 54 5.40 -3.54 4.47
CA CYS A 54 4.30 -2.58 4.63
C CYS A 54 4.57 -1.52 5.71
N GLU A 55 5.23 -1.89 6.80
CA GLU A 55 5.45 -1.06 7.99
C GLU A 55 6.74 -0.23 7.92
N THR A 56 7.62 -0.52 6.97
CA THR A 56 8.85 0.25 6.72
C THR A 56 8.68 1.13 5.48
N PRO A 57 8.60 2.47 5.62
CA PRO A 57 8.36 3.40 4.52
C PRO A 57 9.29 3.23 3.31
N GLU A 58 10.57 3.00 3.55
CA GLU A 58 11.59 2.82 2.53
C GLU A 58 11.37 1.53 1.73
N LEU A 59 10.97 0.45 2.40
CA LEU A 59 10.68 -0.84 1.76
C LEU A 59 9.39 -0.78 0.95
N ALA A 60 8.33 -0.15 1.47
CA ALA A 60 7.09 0.08 0.74
C ALA A 60 7.32 0.94 -0.51
N CYS A 61 8.15 1.99 -0.38
CA CYS A 61 8.57 2.82 -1.50
C CYS A 61 9.30 2.00 -2.57
N GLU A 62 10.33 1.25 -2.18
CA GLU A 62 11.10 0.42 -3.12
C GLU A 62 10.20 -0.58 -3.84
N ALA A 63 9.35 -1.32 -3.11
CA ALA A 63 8.40 -2.26 -3.68
C ALA A 63 7.45 -1.61 -4.70
N THR A 64 6.98 -0.39 -4.40
CA THR A 64 6.10 0.40 -5.29
C THR A 64 6.81 0.78 -6.59
N MET A 65 8.12 1.08 -6.52
CA MET A 65 8.90 1.57 -7.65
C MET A 65 9.39 0.48 -8.60
N LEU A 66 9.48 -0.79 -8.16
CA LEU A 66 9.88 -1.91 -9.03
C LEU A 66 9.11 -1.97 -10.37
N PRO A 67 7.75 -2.00 -10.40
CA PRO A 67 7.01 -2.01 -11.67
C PRO A 67 7.18 -0.72 -12.47
N ILE A 68 7.34 0.43 -11.82
CA ILE A 68 7.52 1.73 -12.49
C ILE A 68 8.82 1.74 -13.29
N ARG A 69 9.90 1.19 -12.72
CA ARG A 69 11.19 1.06 -13.40
C ARG A 69 11.14 0.06 -14.56
N ARG A 70 10.37 -1.03 -14.42
CA ARG A 70 10.26 -2.06 -15.46
C ARG A 70 9.36 -1.67 -16.61
N PHE A 71 8.27 -0.97 -16.33
CA PHE A 71 7.25 -0.58 -17.30
C PHE A 71 7.11 0.95 -17.31
N PRO A 72 7.98 1.66 -18.01
CA PRO A 72 8.00 3.12 -18.02
C PRO A 72 6.76 3.75 -18.65
N SER A 73 5.91 2.95 -19.32
CA SER A 73 4.67 3.39 -19.95
C SER A 73 3.42 3.25 -19.08
N ILE A 74 3.54 2.88 -17.80
CA ILE A 74 2.39 2.88 -16.88
C ILE A 74 2.15 4.29 -16.35
N ASP A 75 0.89 4.67 -16.23
CA ASP A 75 0.48 6.05 -15.93
C ASP A 75 0.33 6.34 -14.45
N ALA A 76 0.42 5.32 -13.59
CA ALA A 76 0.28 5.48 -12.16
C ALA A 76 1.10 4.47 -11.36
N ALA A 77 1.56 4.93 -10.20
CA ALA A 77 1.97 4.09 -9.09
C ALA A 77 0.79 3.90 -8.12
N ILE A 78 0.69 2.71 -7.53
CA ILE A 78 -0.16 2.45 -6.37
C ILE A 78 0.76 2.05 -5.22
N ILE A 79 0.58 2.68 -4.06
CA ILE A 79 1.42 2.42 -2.88
C ILE A 79 1.35 0.93 -2.49
N PHE A 80 2.50 0.34 -2.21
CA PHE A 80 2.57 -0.99 -1.63
C PHE A 80 2.14 -0.94 -0.17
N SER A 81 1.00 -1.54 0.12
CA SER A 81 0.44 -1.71 1.46
C SER A 81 -0.59 -2.87 1.41
N ASP A 82 -1.31 -3.09 2.50
CA ASP A 82 -2.39 -4.07 2.57
C ASP A 82 -3.66 -3.44 3.16
N ILE A 83 -4.83 -3.96 2.78
CA ILE A 83 -6.11 -3.48 3.34
C ILE A 83 -6.28 -3.92 4.81
N LEU A 84 -5.60 -4.99 5.24
CA LEU A 84 -5.69 -5.55 6.59
C LEU A 84 -4.86 -4.79 7.63
N VAL A 85 -4.11 -3.76 7.20
CA VAL A 85 -3.46 -2.84 8.14
C VAL A 85 -4.46 -2.12 9.05
N ILE A 86 -5.71 -1.92 8.59
CA ILE A 86 -6.78 -1.30 9.37
C ILE A 86 -7.21 -2.22 10.53
N PRO A 87 -7.65 -3.49 10.31
CA PRO A 87 -7.87 -4.46 11.39
C PRO A 87 -6.68 -4.58 12.36
N LYS A 88 -5.46 -4.59 11.84
CA LYS A 88 -4.25 -4.64 12.66
C LYS A 88 -4.10 -3.40 13.55
N ALA A 89 -4.30 -2.20 13.00
CA ALA A 89 -4.29 -0.94 13.74
C ALA A 89 -5.44 -0.85 14.78
N LEU A 90 -6.55 -1.55 14.52
CA LEU A 90 -7.63 -1.76 15.48
C LEU A 90 -7.31 -2.86 16.51
N GLY A 91 -6.09 -3.39 16.56
CA GLY A 91 -5.64 -4.35 17.56
C GLY A 91 -6.07 -5.80 17.32
N MET A 92 -6.61 -6.14 16.14
CA MET A 92 -6.89 -7.53 15.78
C MET A 92 -5.59 -8.27 15.44
N ASP A 93 -5.52 -9.56 15.76
CA ASP A 93 -4.39 -10.40 15.34
C ASP A 93 -4.52 -10.72 13.85
N VAL A 94 -3.61 -10.16 13.06
CA VAL A 94 -3.53 -10.35 11.60
C VAL A 94 -2.18 -10.98 11.29
N GLN A 95 -2.21 -12.21 10.79
CA GLN A 95 -1.02 -12.97 10.44
C GLN A 95 -0.97 -13.21 8.93
N MET A 96 0.22 -13.10 8.33
CA MET A 96 0.42 -13.47 6.93
C MET A 96 1.11 -14.83 6.88
N VAL A 97 0.36 -15.88 6.57
CA VAL A 97 0.86 -17.26 6.54
C VAL A 97 1.27 -17.63 5.12
N GLU A 98 2.50 -18.11 4.95
CA GLU A 98 3.01 -18.49 3.63
C GLU A 98 2.18 -19.64 3.03
N GLY A 99 1.83 -19.52 1.75
CA GLY A 99 0.99 -20.50 1.04
C GLY A 99 -0.50 -20.47 1.38
N VAL A 100 -0.91 -19.84 2.49
CA VAL A 100 -2.31 -19.73 2.92
C VAL A 100 -2.87 -18.32 2.66
N GLY A 101 -2.07 -17.28 2.92
CA GLY A 101 -2.50 -15.88 2.86
C GLY A 101 -2.77 -15.30 4.25
N PRO A 102 -3.54 -14.21 4.34
CA PRO A 102 -3.84 -13.58 5.62
C PRO A 102 -4.81 -14.42 6.45
N VAL A 103 -4.50 -14.56 7.73
CA VAL A 103 -5.33 -15.20 8.74
C VAL A 103 -5.69 -14.14 9.77
N VAL A 104 -6.98 -14.00 10.04
CA VAL A 104 -7.55 -13.07 11.01
C VAL A 104 -8.62 -13.79 11.79
N ASP A 105 -8.63 -13.63 13.10
CA ASP A 105 -9.69 -14.16 13.95
C ASP A 105 -11.04 -13.54 13.60
N ALA A 106 -12.02 -14.38 13.30
CA ALA A 106 -13.38 -13.94 13.04
C ALA A 106 -14.03 -13.31 14.29
N LEU A 107 -14.88 -12.32 14.05
CA LEU A 107 -15.84 -11.81 15.01
C LEU A 107 -17.15 -12.58 14.83
N GLU A 108 -17.41 -13.55 15.71
CA GLU A 108 -18.58 -14.43 15.66
C GLU A 108 -19.82 -13.79 16.29
N THR A 109 -19.62 -12.88 17.25
CA THR A 109 -20.71 -12.19 17.94
C THR A 109 -20.46 -10.70 18.06
N PRO A 110 -21.52 -9.86 18.08
CA PRO A 110 -21.35 -8.41 18.24
C PRO A 110 -20.61 -8.00 19.53
N SER A 111 -20.66 -8.82 20.59
CA SER A 111 -19.97 -8.51 21.85
C SER A 111 -18.45 -8.60 21.73
N GLN A 112 -17.92 -9.40 20.79
CA GLN A 112 -16.48 -9.53 20.56
C GLN A 112 -15.84 -8.24 20.04
N ILE A 113 -16.61 -7.31 19.46
CA ILE A 113 -16.08 -5.98 19.07
C ILE A 113 -15.47 -5.29 20.30
N LYS A 114 -16.12 -5.38 21.47
CA LYS A 114 -15.66 -4.70 22.70
C LYS A 114 -14.38 -5.28 23.29
N THR A 115 -14.00 -6.50 22.91
CA THR A 115 -12.87 -7.22 23.50
C THR A 115 -11.74 -7.49 22.52
N LYS A 116 -12.05 -7.57 21.21
CA LYS A 116 -11.09 -7.89 20.15
C LYS A 116 -10.76 -6.69 19.23
N VAL A 117 -11.51 -5.59 19.33
CA VAL A 117 -11.31 -4.39 18.50
C VAL A 117 -11.10 -3.20 19.42
N ARG A 118 -9.95 -2.54 19.29
CA ARG A 118 -9.54 -1.34 20.02
C ARG A 118 -9.98 -0.11 19.25
N THR A 119 -11.24 0.28 19.43
CA THR A 119 -11.82 1.43 18.72
C THR A 119 -11.35 2.77 19.28
N GLU A 120 -10.72 2.78 20.45
CA GLU A 120 -10.10 3.92 21.09
C GLU A 120 -8.69 4.23 20.57
N ASN A 121 -8.10 3.34 19.76
CA ASN A 121 -6.78 3.55 19.20
C ASN A 121 -6.76 4.81 18.31
N ASN A 122 -5.67 5.58 18.40
CA ASN A 122 -5.41 6.65 17.44
C ASN A 122 -4.91 6.03 16.13
N ILE A 123 -5.85 5.76 15.22
CA ILE A 123 -5.56 5.10 13.93
C ILE A 123 -4.55 5.89 13.10
N ASP A 124 -4.56 7.23 13.16
CA ASP A 124 -3.59 8.04 12.43
C ASP A 124 -2.16 7.81 12.94
N ALA A 125 -2.00 7.60 14.26
CA ALA A 125 -0.71 7.28 14.85
C ALA A 125 -0.29 5.84 14.53
N GLU A 126 -1.21 4.88 14.57
CA GLU A 126 -0.95 3.48 14.24
C GLU A 126 -0.58 3.28 12.76
N LEU A 127 -1.11 4.11 11.86
CA LEU A 127 -0.86 4.06 10.42
C LEU A 127 0.15 5.12 9.94
N ASP A 128 0.88 5.78 10.85
CA ASP A 128 1.84 6.84 10.48
C ASP A 128 2.92 6.35 9.49
N TYR A 129 3.33 5.09 9.57
CA TYR A 129 4.24 4.48 8.60
C TYR A 129 3.69 4.51 7.16
N LEU A 130 2.38 4.36 6.98
CA LEU A 130 1.73 4.39 5.67
C LEU A 130 1.76 5.81 5.10
N TYR A 131 1.49 6.82 5.93
CA TYR A 131 1.58 8.23 5.51
C TYR A 131 3.02 8.62 5.15
N LYS A 132 4.00 8.14 5.91
CA LYS A 132 5.42 8.29 5.59
C LYS A 132 5.79 7.60 4.29
N ALA A 133 5.33 6.37 4.05
CA ALA A 133 5.54 5.66 2.79
C ALA A 133 4.98 6.43 1.59
N ILE A 134 3.73 6.89 1.67
CA ILE A 134 3.10 7.71 0.62
C ILE A 134 3.89 8.99 0.36
N THR A 135 4.32 9.67 1.41
CA THR A 135 5.10 10.91 1.31
C THR A 135 6.46 10.64 0.64
N LEU A 136 7.16 9.58 1.06
CA LEU A 136 8.46 9.20 0.52
C LEU A 136 8.38 8.75 -0.95
N THR A 137 7.36 7.98 -1.32
CA THR A 137 7.18 7.50 -2.70
C THR A 137 6.84 8.62 -3.69
N ARG A 138 6.31 9.73 -3.18
CA ARG A 138 5.96 10.89 -4.02
C ARG A 138 7.14 11.88 -4.20
N HIS A 139 8.28 11.66 -3.54
CA HIS A 139 9.49 12.47 -3.72
C HIS A 139 10.21 12.16 -5.04
#